data_AF-C6X563-F1
#
_entry.id   AF-C6X563-F1
#
_cell.length_a   1.000
_cell.length_b   1.000
_cell.length_c   1.000
_cell.angle_alpha   90.00
_cell.angle_beta   90.00
_cell.angle_gamma   90.00
#
_symmetry.space_group_name_H-M   'P 1'
#
loop_
_entity.id
_entity.type
_entity.pdbx_description
1 polymer ?
#
loop_
_entity_poly.entity_id
_entity_poly.type
_entity_poly.pdbx_seq_one_letter_code
_entity_poly.pdbx_strand_id
1 'polypeptide(L)'
;MIKELITDITYDKIKLSQGLTRAKLIANEIKNDIFSKWLNKELEGYEYQDEYLPSYRKIWSLIELVMEIPGGRFHTFPVVVPEDMDDKFKESVNNHFIIEPISIVEAQIESIDTSKGYITLPPQMIEILAKPFKPQITLYRGVIRKAQREIGKVHYQSVIELTKQKLIDTLMQLNNEFPNLQNKYEMTEENKNKVQHIITNNIYGNSNPLNIATGNNNVQAVNITSLKSEDVEKLKSYGVTEAEIEELKTIIDTKTRDKPKFVEKTMKWLGGVTASVAGRGLYENIPAITDFIHKLTL
;
A
#
# COMPACT_ATOMS: atom_id res chain seq x y z
N MET A 1 0.66 2.94 30.49
CA MET A 1 1.33 3.63 29.36
C MET A 1 0.53 3.57 28.07
N ILE A 2 0.23 2.38 27.49
CA ILE A 2 -0.48 2.29 26.20
C ILE A 2 -1.89 2.91 26.26
N LYS A 3 -2.67 2.62 27.32
CA LYS A 3 -4.02 3.19 27.50
C LYS A 3 -4.03 4.72 27.61
N GLU A 4 -3.03 5.28 28.27
CA GLU A 4 -2.86 6.74 28.40
C GLU A 4 -2.52 7.36 27.05
N LEU A 5 -1.59 6.75 26.30
CA LEU A 5 -1.26 7.19 24.94
C LEU A 5 -2.47 7.14 24.00
N ILE A 6 -3.25 6.04 24.02
CA ILE A 6 -4.49 5.94 23.25
C ILE A 6 -5.45 7.08 23.63
N THR A 7 -5.63 7.32 24.92
CA THR A 7 -6.52 8.38 25.42
C THR A 7 -6.05 9.76 24.95
N ASP A 8 -4.75 10.05 25.05
CA ASP A 8 -4.18 11.34 24.67
C ASP A 8 -4.32 11.60 23.17
N ILE A 9 -4.09 10.59 22.33
CA ILE A 9 -4.23 10.69 20.87
C ILE A 9 -5.72 10.82 20.50
N THR A 10 -6.61 10.01 21.07
CA THR A 10 -8.04 10.03 20.74
C THR A 10 -8.70 11.35 21.09
N TYR A 11 -8.33 11.97 22.21
CA TYR A 11 -8.87 13.27 22.63
C TYR A 11 -8.07 14.47 22.12
N ASP A 12 -7.17 14.28 21.14
CA ASP A 12 -6.35 15.34 20.53
C ASP A 12 -5.59 16.20 21.56
N LYS A 13 -5.20 15.60 22.69
CA LYS A 13 -4.43 16.29 23.74
C LYS A 13 -2.97 16.52 23.34
N ILE A 14 -2.48 15.73 22.39
CA ILE A 14 -1.13 15.78 21.85
C ILE A 14 -1.19 15.77 20.32
N LYS A 15 -0.16 16.33 19.67
CA LYS A 15 0.01 16.20 18.22
C LYS A 15 0.31 14.74 17.83
N LEU A 16 -0.03 14.35 16.61
CA LEU A 16 0.22 12.98 16.13
C LEU A 16 1.72 12.67 16.10
N SER A 17 2.55 13.65 15.73
CA SER A 17 4.01 13.55 15.81
C SER A 17 4.52 13.19 17.23
N GLN A 18 3.92 13.77 18.26
CA GLN A 18 4.23 13.45 19.65
C GLN A 18 3.73 12.05 20.04
N GLY A 19 2.55 11.67 19.58
CA GLY A 19 1.98 10.33 19.78
C GLY A 19 2.86 9.22 19.19
N LEU A 20 3.29 9.39 17.94
CA LEU A 20 4.21 8.48 17.25
C LEU A 20 5.57 8.40 17.96
N THR A 21 6.06 9.53 18.48
CA THR A 21 7.32 9.56 19.26
C THR A 21 7.20 8.73 20.54
N ARG A 22 6.09 8.88 21.28
CA ARG A 22 5.84 8.05 22.48
C ARG A 22 5.66 6.58 22.14
N ALA A 23 5.06 6.26 20.99
CA ALA A 23 4.90 4.88 20.51
C ALA A 23 6.24 4.16 20.25
N LYS A 24 7.35 4.90 20.02
CA LYS A 24 8.69 4.29 19.93
C LYS A 24 9.10 3.54 21.20
N LEU A 25 8.67 4.00 22.38
CA LEU A 25 8.94 3.29 23.64
C LEU A 25 8.28 1.91 23.64
N ILE A 26 7.04 1.84 23.16
CA ILE A 26 6.28 0.59 23.01
C ILE A 26 6.94 -0.31 21.96
N ALA A 27 7.35 0.26 20.83
CA ALA A 27 8.05 -0.47 19.78
C ALA A 27 9.35 -1.14 20.27
N ASN A 28 10.07 -0.45 21.16
CA ASN A 28 11.28 -0.97 21.79
C ASN A 28 10.97 -2.09 22.81
N GLU A 29 9.89 -1.95 23.61
CA GLU A 29 9.44 -2.99 24.54
C GLU A 29 9.05 -4.28 23.80
N ILE A 30 8.36 -4.17 22.67
CA ILE A 30 7.94 -5.31 21.85
C ILE A 30 8.99 -5.76 20.83
N LYS A 31 10.19 -5.15 20.81
CA LYS A 31 11.31 -5.49 19.89
C LYS A 31 10.86 -5.82 18.46
N ASN A 32 9.94 -5.04 17.91
CA ASN A 32 9.39 -5.30 16.58
C ASN A 32 9.99 -4.30 15.57
N ASP A 33 10.76 -4.85 14.63
CA ASP A 33 11.49 -4.05 13.63
C ASP A 33 10.53 -3.38 12.63
N ILE A 34 9.43 -4.03 12.28
CA ILE A 34 8.44 -3.52 11.31
C ILE A 34 7.78 -2.27 11.88
N PHE A 35 7.29 -2.34 13.13
CA PHE A 35 6.66 -1.20 13.77
C PHE A 35 7.64 -0.07 14.01
N SER A 36 8.86 -0.39 14.46
CA SER A 36 9.92 0.61 14.62
C SER A 36 10.25 1.31 13.30
N LYS A 37 10.35 0.55 12.21
CA LYS A 37 10.62 1.09 10.86
C LYS A 37 9.47 1.97 10.36
N TRP A 38 8.22 1.54 10.53
CA TRP A 38 7.05 2.36 10.17
C TRP A 38 7.03 3.66 10.97
N LEU A 39 7.19 3.61 12.30
CA LEU A 39 7.24 4.81 13.14
C LEU A 39 8.36 5.77 12.74
N ASN A 40 9.55 5.24 12.41
CA ASN A 40 10.66 6.06 11.94
C ASN A 40 10.33 6.73 10.61
N LYS A 41 9.79 6.00 9.63
CA LYS A 41 9.42 6.57 8.33
C LYS A 41 8.30 7.61 8.44
N GLU A 42 7.32 7.42 9.33
CA GLU A 42 6.28 8.43 9.58
C GLU A 42 6.86 9.72 10.20
N LEU A 43 7.87 9.61 11.05
CA LEU A 43 8.50 10.73 11.76
C LEU A 43 9.61 11.43 10.98
N GLU A 44 10.36 10.70 10.16
CA GLU A 44 11.54 11.18 9.42
C GLU A 44 11.23 11.42 7.94
N GLY A 45 10.09 10.92 7.46
CA GLY A 45 9.69 10.96 6.07
C GLY A 45 10.09 9.72 5.29
N TYR A 46 9.62 9.67 4.04
CA TYR A 46 9.82 8.57 3.12
C TYR A 46 10.82 8.97 2.03
N GLU A 47 11.49 7.97 1.47
CA GLU A 47 12.36 8.17 0.32
C GLU A 47 11.53 8.29 -0.97
N TYR A 48 12.14 8.85 -2.01
CA TYR A 48 11.51 8.88 -3.32
C TYR A 48 11.33 7.44 -3.84
N GLN A 49 10.11 7.08 -4.22
CA GLN A 49 9.73 5.73 -4.65
C GLN A 49 9.95 4.65 -3.57
N ASP A 50 9.82 5.00 -2.30
CA ASP A 50 9.87 4.05 -1.19
C ASP A 50 8.76 2.99 -1.33
N GLU A 51 9.15 1.71 -1.38
CA GLU A 51 8.23 0.57 -1.46
C GLU A 51 7.34 0.46 -0.21
N TYR A 52 7.82 0.97 0.93
CA TYR A 52 7.09 0.97 2.18
C TYR A 52 6.14 2.16 2.34
N LEU A 53 5.99 3.00 1.30
CA LEU A 53 5.08 4.14 1.33
C LEU A 53 3.62 3.64 1.41
N PRO A 54 2.90 3.94 2.51
CA PRO A 54 1.52 3.51 2.68
C PRO A 54 0.58 4.08 1.62
N SER A 55 -0.45 3.33 1.25
CA SER A 55 -1.43 3.74 0.23
C SER A 55 -2.15 5.04 0.58
N TYR A 56 -2.40 5.31 1.87
CA TYR A 56 -3.03 6.56 2.32
C TYR A 56 -2.15 7.80 2.13
N ARG A 57 -0.83 7.64 1.89
CA ARG A 57 0.10 8.71 1.50
C ARG A 57 0.16 8.90 -0.02
N LYS A 58 -0.58 8.09 -0.79
CA LYS A 58 -0.73 8.20 -2.24
C LYS A 58 -2.09 8.83 -2.55
N ILE A 59 -2.07 10.02 -3.13
CA ILE A 59 -3.29 10.77 -3.44
C ILE A 59 -3.45 10.84 -4.95
N TRP A 60 -4.61 10.42 -5.43
CA TRP A 60 -4.98 10.63 -6.82
C TRP A 60 -5.08 12.14 -7.10
N SER A 61 -4.19 12.63 -7.94
CA SER A 61 -4.10 14.04 -8.31
C SER A 61 -3.47 14.06 -9.70
N LEU A 62 -4.08 14.73 -10.66
CA LEU A 62 -3.53 14.78 -12.01
C LEU A 62 -2.61 16.00 -12.15
N ILE A 63 -1.56 15.85 -12.94
CA ILE A 63 -0.76 16.99 -13.39
C ILE A 63 -1.52 17.67 -14.51
N GLU A 64 -1.62 19.00 -14.45
CA GLU A 64 -2.19 19.82 -15.48
C GLU A 64 -1.10 20.64 -16.17
N LEU A 65 -1.15 20.71 -17.50
CA LEU A 65 -0.34 21.63 -18.29
C LEU A 65 -1.13 22.91 -18.54
N VAL A 66 -0.50 24.06 -18.34
CA VAL A 66 -1.06 25.37 -18.65
C VAL A 66 -0.38 25.89 -19.91
N MET A 67 -1.13 25.85 -21.01
CA MET A 67 -0.73 26.33 -22.32
C MET A 67 -1.21 27.76 -22.52
N GLU A 68 -0.31 28.65 -22.92
CA GLU A 68 -0.68 29.96 -23.46
C GLU A 68 -0.81 29.86 -24.98
N ILE A 69 -1.91 30.36 -25.54
CA ILE A 69 -2.15 30.45 -26.98
C ILE A 69 -2.17 31.92 -27.43
N PRO A 70 -2.02 32.21 -28.75
CA PRO A 70 -1.99 33.58 -29.25
C PRO A 70 -3.19 34.41 -28.78
N GLY A 71 -2.92 35.68 -28.43
CA GLY A 71 -3.92 36.58 -27.84
C GLY A 71 -4.04 36.48 -26.32
N GLY A 72 -3.04 35.89 -25.64
CA GLY A 72 -2.94 35.89 -24.16
C GLY A 72 -3.97 34.99 -23.46
N ARG A 73 -4.56 34.04 -24.18
CA ARG A 73 -5.52 33.09 -23.61
C ARG A 73 -4.76 31.90 -23.03
N PHE A 74 -5.25 31.39 -21.90
CA PHE A 74 -4.73 30.20 -21.28
C PHE A 74 -5.68 29.02 -21.46
N HIS A 75 -5.12 27.86 -21.76
CA HIS A 75 -5.82 26.59 -21.81
C HIS A 75 -5.12 25.61 -20.89
N THR A 76 -5.86 25.07 -19.93
CA THR A 76 -5.38 24.08 -18.96
C THR A 76 -5.98 22.73 -19.29
N PHE A 77 -5.15 21.69 -19.32
CA PHE A 77 -5.60 20.33 -19.59
C PHE A 77 -4.77 19.31 -18.80
N PRO A 78 -5.35 18.17 -18.41
CA PRO A 78 -4.64 17.13 -17.67
C PRO A 78 -3.63 16.42 -18.58
N VAL A 79 -2.51 16.02 -18.01
CA VAL A 79 -1.55 15.11 -18.65
C VAL A 79 -2.16 13.71 -18.65
N VAL A 80 -2.40 13.19 -19.84
CA VAL A 80 -2.73 11.78 -20.06
C VAL A 80 -1.46 11.05 -20.49
N VAL A 81 -1.05 10.05 -19.71
CA VAL A 81 0.11 9.22 -20.02
C VAL A 81 -0.30 8.10 -20.98
N PRO A 82 0.42 7.90 -22.10
CA PRO A 82 0.19 6.77 -23.00
C PRO A 82 0.27 5.39 -22.32
N GLU A 83 -0.46 4.40 -22.84
CA GLU A 83 -0.52 3.05 -22.26
C GLU A 83 0.81 2.29 -22.32
N ASP A 84 1.67 2.61 -23.29
CA ASP A 84 2.97 2.00 -23.52
C ASP A 84 4.07 2.49 -22.56
N MET A 85 3.78 3.49 -21.72
CA MET A 85 4.73 4.01 -20.73
C MET A 85 4.83 3.10 -19.51
N ASP A 86 5.97 3.17 -18.83
CA ASP A 86 6.24 2.43 -17.59
C ASP A 86 5.21 2.76 -16.48
N ASP A 87 4.80 1.73 -15.72
CA ASP A 87 3.76 1.86 -14.71
C ASP A 87 4.16 2.77 -13.55
N LYS A 88 5.45 2.83 -13.17
CA LYS A 88 5.91 3.78 -12.15
C LYS A 88 5.81 5.22 -12.63
N PHE A 89 6.09 5.44 -13.92
CA PHE A 89 5.91 6.75 -14.53
C PHE A 89 4.43 7.16 -14.54
N LYS A 90 3.53 6.25 -14.94
CA LYS A 90 2.07 6.48 -14.87
C LYS A 90 1.63 6.80 -13.44
N GLU A 91 2.07 6.03 -12.46
CA GLU A 91 1.72 6.25 -11.05
C GLU A 91 2.21 7.62 -10.57
N SER A 92 3.44 8.03 -10.93
CA SER A 92 4.01 9.33 -10.57
C SER A 92 3.34 10.52 -11.23
N VAL A 93 2.72 10.34 -12.40
CA VAL A 93 1.96 11.40 -13.06
C VAL A 93 0.55 11.48 -12.46
N ASN A 94 -0.10 10.34 -12.23
CA ASN A 94 -1.49 10.28 -11.78
C ASN A 94 -1.67 10.44 -10.26
N ASN A 95 -0.60 10.28 -9.48
CA ASN A 95 -0.65 10.39 -8.04
C ASN A 95 0.37 11.40 -7.51
N HIS A 96 0.00 12.04 -6.42
CA HIS A 96 0.93 12.73 -5.54
C HIS A 96 1.32 11.82 -4.39
N PHE A 97 2.62 11.75 -4.10
CA PHE A 97 3.16 11.03 -2.97
C PHE A 97 3.53 12.03 -1.87
N ILE A 98 2.86 11.94 -0.72
CA ILE A 98 3.23 12.72 0.48
C ILE A 98 4.32 11.96 1.22
N ILE A 99 5.56 12.31 0.92
CA ILE A 99 6.76 11.70 1.50
C ILE A 99 7.26 12.45 2.73
N GLU A 100 6.70 13.61 3.03
CA GLU A 100 7.14 14.46 4.11
C GLU A 100 6.86 13.82 5.49
N PRO A 101 7.73 14.09 6.49
CA PRO A 101 7.46 13.82 7.89
C PRO A 101 6.08 14.29 8.33
N ILE A 102 5.43 13.54 9.22
CA ILE A 102 4.10 13.87 9.72
C ILE A 102 4.05 15.26 10.39
N SER A 103 5.15 15.71 11.00
CA SER A 103 5.25 17.04 11.61
C SER A 103 5.19 18.17 10.56
N ILE A 104 5.74 17.93 9.37
CA ILE A 104 5.65 18.87 8.24
C ILE A 104 4.23 18.86 7.68
N VAL A 105 3.59 17.69 7.58
CA VAL A 105 2.19 17.58 7.15
C VAL A 105 1.25 18.32 8.11
N GLU A 106 1.45 18.19 9.42
CA GLU A 106 0.75 18.96 10.46
C GLU A 106 0.92 20.47 10.24
N ALA A 107 2.16 20.94 10.07
CA ALA A 107 2.46 22.36 9.84
C ALA A 107 1.88 22.89 8.52
N GLN A 108 1.88 22.07 7.45
CA GLN A 108 1.30 22.44 6.17
C GLN A 108 -0.20 22.72 6.29
N ILE A 109 -0.95 21.87 7.01
CA ILE A 109 -2.39 22.08 7.23
C ILE A 109 -2.66 23.37 8.00
N GLU A 110 -1.81 23.71 9.00
CA GLU A 110 -1.91 24.96 9.74
C GLU A 110 -1.63 26.19 8.85
N SER A 111 -0.66 26.08 7.92
CA SER A 111 -0.26 27.18 7.03
C SER A 111 -1.17 27.43 5.81
N ILE A 112 -1.98 26.44 5.43
CA ILE A 112 -2.85 26.53 4.25
C ILE A 112 -4.17 27.21 4.63
N ASP A 113 -4.32 28.48 4.25
CA ASP A 113 -5.55 29.26 4.43
C ASP A 113 -6.64 28.91 3.41
N THR A 114 -6.24 28.47 2.21
CA THR A 114 -7.16 28.13 1.12
C THR A 114 -7.56 26.65 1.15
N SER A 115 -8.70 26.29 0.59
CA SER A 115 -9.12 24.87 0.52
C SER A 115 -8.20 24.02 -0.37
N LYS A 116 -7.49 24.65 -1.31
CA LYS A 116 -6.65 24.03 -2.33
C LYS A 116 -5.38 24.84 -2.56
N GLY A 117 -4.30 24.13 -2.87
CA GLY A 117 -3.02 24.68 -3.31
C GLY A 117 -2.54 24.04 -4.61
N TYR A 118 -1.50 24.62 -5.21
CA TYR A 118 -0.90 24.11 -6.45
C TYR A 118 0.60 23.89 -6.26
N ILE A 119 1.06 22.67 -6.54
CA ILE A 119 2.48 22.37 -6.65
C ILE A 119 2.91 22.63 -8.09
N THR A 120 3.86 23.54 -8.30
CA THR A 120 4.44 23.78 -9.62
C THR A 120 5.57 22.78 -9.86
N LEU A 121 5.59 22.17 -11.05
CA LEU A 121 6.60 21.18 -11.38
C LEU A 121 7.90 21.83 -11.90
N PRO A 122 9.06 21.20 -11.69
CA PRO A 122 10.33 21.66 -12.26
C PRO A 122 10.31 21.71 -13.80
N PRO A 123 11.01 22.67 -14.43
CA PRO A 123 11.03 22.83 -15.89
C PRO A 123 11.37 21.55 -16.69
N GLN A 124 12.28 20.73 -16.17
CA GLN A 124 12.69 19.47 -16.81
C GLN A 124 11.53 18.47 -16.91
N MET A 125 10.68 18.40 -15.87
CA MET A 125 9.48 17.57 -15.91
C MET A 125 8.46 18.11 -16.91
N ILE A 126 8.30 19.44 -16.98
CA ILE A 126 7.39 20.07 -17.93
C ILE A 126 7.73 19.66 -19.37
N GLU A 127 9.02 19.67 -19.74
CA GLU A 127 9.45 19.29 -21.09
C GLU A 127 9.10 17.83 -21.43
N ILE A 128 9.34 16.91 -20.48
CA ILE A 128 9.01 15.48 -20.64
C ILE A 128 7.51 15.30 -20.80
N LEU A 129 6.71 15.93 -19.93
CA LEU A 129 5.25 15.79 -19.92
C LEU A 129 4.59 16.47 -21.13
N ALA A 130 5.18 17.53 -21.67
CA ALA A 130 4.66 18.22 -22.85
C ALA A 130 4.98 17.49 -24.17
N LYS A 131 5.96 16.56 -24.18
CA LYS A 131 6.42 15.87 -25.40
C LYS A 131 5.30 15.17 -26.17
N PRO A 132 4.38 14.40 -25.55
CA PRO A 132 3.27 13.77 -26.26
C PRO A 132 2.28 14.77 -26.87
N PHE A 133 2.18 15.97 -26.29
CA PHE A 133 1.24 17.02 -26.69
C PHE A 133 1.82 17.99 -27.73
N LYS A 134 3.09 17.84 -28.15
CA LYS A 134 3.75 18.71 -29.13
C LYS A 134 2.95 18.96 -30.42
N PRO A 135 2.30 17.95 -31.05
CA PRO A 135 1.49 18.18 -32.23
C PRO A 135 0.33 19.15 -31.98
N GLN A 136 -0.37 19.00 -30.86
CA GLN A 136 -1.50 19.85 -30.48
C GLN A 136 -1.02 21.25 -30.10
N ILE A 137 0.05 21.35 -29.32
CA ILE A 137 0.66 22.64 -28.95
C ILE A 137 1.05 23.43 -30.21
N THR A 138 1.67 22.76 -31.19
CA THR A 138 2.10 23.39 -32.45
C THR A 138 0.91 23.83 -33.30
N LEU A 139 -0.13 22.99 -33.39
CA LEU A 139 -1.37 23.30 -34.12
C LEU A 139 -2.02 24.60 -33.62
N TYR A 140 -2.07 24.78 -32.30
CA TYR A 140 -2.64 25.98 -31.67
C TYR A 140 -1.63 27.14 -31.52
N ARG A 141 -0.39 26.99 -32.04
CA ARG A 141 0.73 27.93 -31.84
C ARG A 141 0.94 28.28 -30.36
N GLY A 142 0.70 27.31 -29.49
CA GLY A 142 0.76 27.48 -28.04
C GLY A 142 2.15 27.28 -27.47
N VAL A 143 2.34 27.73 -26.23
CA VAL A 143 3.55 27.51 -25.43
C VAL A 143 3.15 27.04 -24.03
N ILE A 144 3.72 25.95 -23.54
CA ILE A 144 3.50 25.51 -22.15
C ILE A 144 4.26 26.46 -21.22
N ARG A 145 3.54 27.12 -20.32
CA ARG A 145 4.12 28.07 -19.36
C ARG A 145 4.44 27.43 -18.02
N LYS A 146 3.59 26.53 -17.56
CA LYS A 146 3.77 25.80 -16.32
C LYS A 146 3.07 24.46 -16.38
N ALA A 147 3.55 23.52 -15.58
CA ALA A 147 2.77 22.38 -15.15
C ALA A 147 2.49 22.52 -13.66
N GLN A 148 1.26 22.25 -13.26
CA GLN A 148 0.82 22.37 -11.88
C GLN A 148 0.03 21.14 -11.47
N ARG A 149 0.06 20.85 -10.18
CA ARG A 149 -0.67 19.76 -9.56
C ARG A 149 -1.54 20.33 -8.45
N GLU A 150 -2.85 20.15 -8.56
CA GLU A 150 -3.77 20.58 -7.52
C GLU A 150 -3.74 19.63 -6.33
N ILE A 151 -3.58 20.18 -5.13
CA ILE A 151 -3.67 19.44 -3.87
C ILE A 151 -4.58 20.18 -2.90
N GLY A 152 -5.63 19.49 -2.46
CA GLY A 152 -6.53 19.98 -1.42
C GLY A 152 -5.93 19.82 -0.02
N LYS A 153 -6.25 20.77 0.86
CA LYS A 153 -5.96 20.70 2.31
C LYS A 153 -6.52 19.40 2.93
N VAL A 154 -7.68 18.96 2.44
CA VAL A 154 -8.35 17.72 2.84
C VAL A 154 -7.48 16.49 2.65
N HIS A 155 -6.62 16.47 1.63
CA HIS A 155 -5.76 15.31 1.40
C HIS A 155 -4.68 15.16 2.48
N TYR A 156 -4.05 16.27 2.89
CA TYR A 156 -3.11 16.27 4.02
C TYR A 156 -3.81 15.89 5.33
N GLN A 157 -5.03 16.41 5.56
CA GLN A 157 -5.84 16.02 6.72
C GLN A 157 -6.16 14.53 6.72
N SER A 158 -6.48 13.96 5.56
CA SER A 158 -6.72 12.52 5.41
C SER A 158 -5.49 11.69 5.76
N VAL A 159 -4.27 12.13 5.41
CA VAL A 159 -3.04 11.43 5.81
C VAL A 159 -2.90 11.40 7.33
N ILE A 160 -3.11 12.53 8.00
CA ILE A 160 -3.03 12.60 9.47
C ILE A 160 -4.05 11.68 10.11
N GLU A 161 -5.31 11.77 9.69
CA GLU A 161 -6.40 11.01 10.30
C GLU A 161 -6.22 9.50 10.10
N LEU A 162 -5.83 9.07 8.89
CA LEU A 162 -5.57 7.65 8.62
C LEU A 162 -4.34 7.16 9.39
N THR A 163 -3.27 7.94 9.47
CA THR A 163 -2.08 7.58 10.27
C THR A 163 -2.43 7.48 11.76
N LYS A 164 -3.26 8.39 12.27
CA LYS A 164 -3.80 8.38 13.64
C LYS A 164 -4.62 7.11 13.91
N GLN A 165 -5.55 6.76 13.02
CA GLN A 165 -6.36 5.54 13.15
C GLN A 165 -5.49 4.29 13.14
N LYS A 166 -4.53 4.19 12.22
CA LYS A 166 -3.59 3.06 12.13
C LYS A 166 -2.77 2.89 13.41
N LEU A 167 -2.31 4.00 14.00
CA LEU A 167 -1.62 3.98 15.29
C LEU A 167 -2.56 3.50 16.41
N ILE A 168 -3.76 4.08 16.53
CA ILE A 168 -4.73 3.72 17.57
C ILE A 168 -5.10 2.25 17.48
N ASP A 169 -5.48 1.75 16.29
CA ASP A 169 -5.87 0.36 16.07
C ASP A 169 -4.75 -0.61 16.47
N THR A 170 -3.51 -0.28 16.10
CA THR A 170 -2.33 -1.06 16.47
C THR A 170 -2.12 -1.08 17.98
N LEU A 171 -2.19 0.08 18.64
CA LEU A 171 -2.03 0.18 20.09
C LEU A 171 -3.15 -0.53 20.85
N MET A 172 -4.40 -0.45 20.36
CA MET A 172 -5.55 -1.13 20.96
C MET A 172 -5.42 -2.64 20.88
N GLN A 173 -5.08 -3.19 19.71
CA GLN A 173 -4.89 -4.63 19.54
C GLN A 173 -3.70 -5.14 20.37
N LEU A 174 -2.58 -4.40 20.39
CA LEU A 174 -1.45 -4.74 21.27
C LEU A 174 -1.84 -4.73 22.74
N ASN A 175 -2.63 -3.76 23.19
CA ASN A 175 -3.10 -3.70 24.58
C ASN A 175 -4.09 -4.84 24.93
N ASN A 176 -4.90 -5.28 23.98
CA ASN A 176 -5.85 -6.38 24.19
C ASN A 176 -5.14 -7.74 24.31
N GLU A 177 -4.17 -7.99 23.42
CA GLU A 177 -3.40 -9.25 23.40
C GLU A 177 -2.33 -9.28 24.50
N PHE A 178 -1.77 -8.12 24.86
CA PHE A 178 -0.69 -8.00 25.84
C PHE A 178 -1.00 -6.94 26.93
N PRO A 179 -2.02 -7.15 27.77
CA PRO A 179 -2.46 -6.18 28.77
C PRO A 179 -1.41 -5.88 29.86
N ASN A 180 -0.41 -6.75 30.03
CA ASN A 180 0.65 -6.64 31.04
C ASN A 180 2.03 -6.27 30.46
N LEU A 181 2.08 -5.62 29.30
CA LEU A 181 3.33 -5.18 28.63
C LEU A 181 4.32 -4.47 29.57
N GLN A 182 3.82 -3.76 30.60
CA GLN A 182 4.65 -2.97 31.51
C GLN A 182 5.37 -3.75 32.61
N ASN A 183 4.92 -4.95 33.02
CA ASN A 183 5.39 -5.56 34.28
C ASN A 183 5.99 -6.97 34.16
N LYS A 184 5.63 -7.77 33.15
CA LYS A 184 6.13 -9.16 32.95
C LYS A 184 6.07 -9.61 31.49
N TYR A 185 6.45 -8.76 30.55
CA TYR A 185 6.45 -9.16 29.15
C TYR A 185 7.70 -9.99 28.83
N GLU A 186 7.53 -11.30 28.69
CA GLU A 186 8.53 -12.17 28.08
C GLU A 186 8.19 -12.35 26.61
N MET A 187 9.12 -11.92 25.76
CA MET A 187 9.02 -12.12 24.32
C MET A 187 9.34 -13.58 23.99
N THR A 188 8.30 -14.41 23.92
CA THR A 188 8.38 -15.75 23.33
C THR A 188 8.27 -15.66 21.81
N GLU A 189 8.76 -16.68 21.08
CA GLU A 189 8.63 -16.73 19.61
C GLU A 189 7.15 -16.72 19.15
N GLU A 190 6.24 -17.29 19.94
CA GLU A 190 4.80 -17.21 19.68
C GLU A 190 4.26 -15.78 19.81
N ASN A 191 4.69 -15.05 20.86
CA ASN A 191 4.30 -13.65 21.07
C ASN A 191 4.86 -12.75 19.96
N LYS A 192 6.07 -13.02 19.49
CA LYS A 192 6.71 -12.28 18.38
C LYS A 192 5.89 -12.40 17.08
N ASN A 193 5.46 -13.62 16.75
CA ASN A 193 4.63 -13.85 15.57
C ASN A 193 3.25 -13.17 15.67
N LYS A 194 2.62 -13.19 16.85
CA LYS A 194 1.35 -12.49 17.09
C LYS A 194 1.50 -10.97 16.97
N VAL A 195 2.52 -10.40 17.62
CA VAL A 195 2.86 -8.97 17.52
C VAL A 195 3.08 -8.57 16.06
N GLN A 196 3.88 -9.35 15.33
CA GLN A 196 4.14 -9.11 13.91
C GLN A 196 2.87 -9.16 13.06
N HIS A 197 1.99 -10.13 13.30
CA HIS A 197 0.72 -10.23 12.59
C HIS A 197 -0.18 -9.01 12.84
N ILE A 198 -0.33 -8.59 14.10
CA ILE A 198 -1.11 -7.41 14.51
C ILE A 198 -0.59 -6.16 13.79
N ILE A 199 0.72 -5.91 13.88
CA ILE A 199 1.36 -4.72 13.33
C ILE A 199 1.17 -4.67 11.82
N THR A 200 1.46 -5.77 11.13
CA THR A 200 1.41 -5.77 9.68
C THR A 200 -0.01 -5.67 9.15
N ASN A 201 -0.97 -6.36 9.79
CA ASN A 201 -2.37 -6.28 9.41
C ASN A 201 -2.95 -4.88 9.64
N ASN A 202 -2.62 -4.22 10.75
CA ASN A 202 -3.16 -2.90 11.02
C ASN A 202 -2.51 -1.83 10.12
N ILE A 203 -1.18 -1.80 10.02
CA ILE A 203 -0.44 -0.74 9.31
C ILE A 203 -0.57 -0.90 7.80
N TYR A 204 -0.36 -2.10 7.28
CA TYR A 204 -0.28 -2.38 5.85
C TYR A 204 -1.54 -3.06 5.29
N GLY A 205 -2.47 -3.47 6.15
CA GLY A 205 -3.73 -4.09 5.71
C GLY A 205 -3.54 -5.48 5.13
N ASN A 206 -4.49 -5.88 4.27
CA ASN A 206 -4.45 -7.13 3.51
C ASN A 206 -3.43 -7.11 2.35
N SER A 207 -2.58 -6.07 2.27
CA SER A 207 -1.44 -6.01 1.37
C SER A 207 -0.33 -6.89 1.94
N ASN A 208 -0.25 -8.10 1.39
CA ASN A 208 0.63 -9.22 1.75
C ASN A 208 1.69 -8.95 2.84
N PRO A 209 1.40 -9.29 4.12
CA PRO A 209 2.25 -9.01 5.29
C PRO A 209 3.69 -9.53 5.23
N LEU A 210 3.97 -10.50 4.37
CA LEU A 210 5.23 -11.23 4.32
C LEU A 210 6.35 -10.46 3.61
N ASN A 211 6.01 -9.57 2.67
CA ASN A 211 7.02 -8.83 1.90
C ASN A 211 7.61 -7.66 2.68
N ILE A 212 6.82 -7.11 3.62
CA ILE A 212 7.22 -5.93 4.39
C ILE A 212 8.08 -6.30 5.60
N ALA A 213 7.92 -7.53 6.10
CA ALA A 213 8.62 -8.06 7.26
C ALA A 213 10.09 -8.45 7.05
N THR A 214 10.54 -8.57 5.80
CA THR A 214 11.90 -8.98 5.48
C THR A 214 12.67 -7.80 4.90
N GLY A 215 13.28 -6.99 5.77
CA GLY A 215 14.07 -5.80 5.42
C GLY A 215 15.38 -6.07 4.67
N ASN A 216 15.42 -7.08 3.78
CA ASN A 216 16.52 -7.34 2.86
C ASN A 216 15.97 -7.29 1.44
N ASN A 217 16.78 -6.81 0.49
CA ASN A 217 16.56 -6.74 -0.96
C ASN A 217 16.30 -8.11 -1.64
N ASN A 218 15.36 -8.87 -1.11
CA ASN A 218 14.67 -9.92 -1.81
C ASN A 218 13.24 -9.43 -1.88
N VAL A 219 12.84 -8.99 -3.07
CA VAL A 219 11.45 -9.19 -3.50
C VAL A 219 11.21 -10.69 -3.33
N GLN A 220 10.76 -11.09 -2.14
CA GLN A 220 10.12 -12.38 -1.99
C GLN A 220 8.81 -12.20 -2.73
N ALA A 221 8.84 -12.48 -4.03
CA ALA A 221 7.66 -12.98 -4.70
C ALA A 221 7.05 -14.00 -3.74
N VAL A 222 5.80 -13.76 -3.36
CA VAL A 222 4.99 -14.55 -2.45
C VAL A 222 5.43 -16.01 -2.50
N ASN A 223 6.33 -16.39 -1.60
CA ASN A 223 6.64 -17.79 -1.40
C ASN A 223 5.49 -18.24 -0.50
N ILE A 224 4.36 -18.61 -1.11
CA ILE A 224 3.53 -19.63 -0.47
C ILE A 224 4.46 -20.84 -0.42
N THR A 225 5.18 -21.01 0.69
CA THR A 225 6.10 -22.14 0.87
C THR A 225 5.34 -23.43 1.19
N SER A 226 4.01 -23.37 1.32
CA SER A 226 3.12 -24.52 1.52
C SER A 226 1.65 -24.08 1.61
N LEU A 227 0.73 -24.90 1.09
CA LEU A 227 -0.71 -24.84 1.44
C LEU A 227 -0.88 -25.08 2.96
N LYS A 228 -1.63 -24.22 3.67
CA LYS A 228 -1.96 -24.48 5.07
C LYS A 228 -2.98 -25.62 5.17
N SER A 229 -3.00 -26.33 6.29
CA SER A 229 -3.95 -27.44 6.55
C SER A 229 -5.41 -26.99 6.39
N GLU A 230 -5.72 -25.77 6.81
CA GLU A 230 -7.05 -25.14 6.67
C GLU A 230 -7.46 -24.90 5.20
N ASP A 231 -6.49 -24.62 4.32
CA ASP A 231 -6.75 -24.38 2.90
C ASP A 231 -7.03 -25.70 2.16
N VAL A 232 -6.33 -26.76 2.57
CA VAL A 232 -6.57 -28.13 2.08
C VAL A 232 -7.98 -28.60 2.46
N GLU A 233 -8.41 -28.37 3.70
CA GLU A 233 -9.76 -28.72 4.16
C GLU A 233 -10.85 -27.95 3.42
N LYS A 234 -10.63 -26.65 3.14
CA LYS A 234 -11.54 -25.84 2.33
C LYS A 234 -11.64 -26.34 0.90
N LEU A 235 -10.53 -26.64 0.24
CA LEU A 235 -10.53 -27.17 -1.13
C LEU A 235 -11.25 -28.53 -1.21
N LYS A 236 -11.06 -29.40 -0.21
CA LYS A 236 -11.84 -30.65 -0.09
C LYS A 236 -13.32 -30.38 0.07
N SER A 237 -13.70 -29.40 0.89
CA SER A 237 -15.11 -29.01 1.07
C SER A 237 -15.76 -28.49 -0.22
N TYR A 238 -14.96 -27.95 -1.15
CA TYR A 238 -15.41 -27.48 -2.47
C TYR A 238 -15.45 -28.58 -3.54
N GLY A 239 -15.08 -29.82 -3.19
CA GLY A 239 -15.10 -30.96 -4.11
C GLY A 239 -13.83 -31.16 -4.92
N VAL A 240 -12.73 -30.51 -4.53
CA VAL A 240 -11.40 -30.76 -5.09
C VAL A 240 -10.83 -32.05 -4.48
N THR A 241 -10.35 -32.95 -5.35
CA THR A 241 -9.83 -34.25 -4.93
C THR A 241 -8.43 -34.16 -4.33
N GLU A 242 -8.04 -35.18 -3.56
CA GLU A 242 -6.68 -35.26 -3.01
C GLU A 242 -5.60 -35.18 -4.08
N ALA A 243 -5.82 -35.80 -5.25
CA ALA A 243 -4.88 -35.80 -6.35
C ALA A 243 -4.68 -34.39 -6.95
N GLU A 244 -5.76 -33.62 -7.09
CA GLU A 244 -5.72 -32.23 -7.57
C GLU A 244 -5.06 -31.31 -6.54
N ILE A 245 -5.30 -31.55 -5.25
CA ILE A 245 -4.65 -30.81 -4.16
C ILE A 245 -3.15 -31.09 -4.15
N GLU A 246 -2.74 -32.34 -4.38
CA GLU A 246 -1.32 -32.71 -4.45
C GLU A 246 -0.64 -32.07 -5.66
N GLU A 247 -1.32 -32.00 -6.81
CA GLU A 247 -0.84 -31.24 -7.97
C GLU A 247 -0.65 -29.75 -7.62
N LEU A 248 -1.59 -29.13 -6.92
CA LEU A 248 -1.45 -27.74 -6.46
C LEU A 248 -0.26 -27.56 -5.50
N LYS A 249 -0.06 -28.49 -4.56
CA LYS A 249 1.12 -28.49 -3.68
C LYS A 249 2.41 -28.56 -4.49
N THR A 250 2.49 -29.41 -5.51
CA THR A 250 3.70 -29.46 -6.36
C THR A 250 3.95 -28.17 -7.12
N ILE A 251 2.90 -27.49 -7.59
CA ILE A 251 3.00 -26.18 -8.27
C ILE A 251 3.53 -25.11 -7.29
N ILE A 252 3.05 -25.15 -6.05
CA ILE A 252 3.44 -24.22 -4.98
C ILE A 252 4.87 -24.50 -4.49
N ASP A 253 5.25 -25.77 -4.32
CA ASP A 253 6.58 -26.18 -3.85
C ASP A 253 7.67 -26.01 -4.93
N THR A 254 7.30 -25.98 -6.21
CA THR A 254 8.25 -25.57 -7.25
C THR A 254 8.63 -24.11 -7.03
N LYS A 255 9.83 -23.87 -6.48
CA LYS A 255 10.47 -22.55 -6.27
C LYS A 255 10.71 -21.79 -7.59
N THR A 256 9.67 -21.46 -8.34
CA THR A 256 9.76 -20.62 -9.53
C THR A 256 9.82 -19.16 -9.12
N ARG A 257 11.02 -18.57 -9.18
CA ARG A 257 11.28 -17.11 -9.05
C ARG A 257 10.66 -16.26 -10.19
N ASP A 258 9.81 -16.86 -11.02
CA ASP A 258 9.27 -16.32 -12.27
C ASP A 258 7.73 -16.23 -12.17
N LYS A 259 7.23 -15.07 -11.71
CA LYS A 259 5.80 -14.80 -11.44
C LYS A 259 4.88 -15.14 -12.63
N PRO A 260 5.22 -14.80 -13.90
CA PRO A 260 4.46 -15.20 -15.08
C PRO A 260 4.22 -16.72 -15.20
N LYS A 261 5.26 -17.55 -15.01
CA LYS A 261 5.15 -19.02 -15.12
C LYS A 261 4.36 -19.64 -13.98
N PHE A 262 4.45 -19.05 -12.78
CA PHE A 262 3.64 -19.47 -11.65
C PHE A 262 2.14 -19.21 -11.92
N VAL A 263 1.79 -18.01 -12.38
CA VAL A 263 0.41 -17.66 -12.76
C VAL A 263 -0.10 -18.60 -13.86
N GLU A 264 0.70 -18.86 -14.89
CA GLU A 264 0.34 -19.77 -15.99
C GLU A 264 0.00 -21.20 -15.48
N LYS A 265 0.85 -21.77 -14.63
CA LYS A 265 0.63 -23.13 -14.08
C LYS A 265 -0.60 -23.19 -13.17
N THR A 266 -0.77 -22.19 -12.31
CA THR A 266 -1.90 -22.14 -11.37
C THR A 266 -3.23 -21.93 -12.10
N MET A 267 -3.25 -21.12 -13.18
CA MET A 267 -4.44 -20.95 -14.02
C MET A 267 -4.76 -22.21 -14.83
N LYS A 268 -3.73 -22.94 -15.30
CA LYS A 268 -3.92 -24.24 -15.96
C LYS A 268 -4.53 -25.28 -15.02
N TRP A 269 -4.04 -25.33 -13.78
CA TRP A 269 -4.61 -26.15 -12.72
C TRP A 269 -6.07 -25.79 -12.43
N LEU A 270 -6.37 -24.49 -12.30
CA LEU A 270 -7.74 -24.00 -12.09
C LEU A 270 -8.68 -24.46 -13.22
N GLY A 271 -8.23 -24.38 -14.48
CA GLY A 271 -8.99 -24.89 -15.61
C GLY A 271 -9.30 -26.39 -15.53
N GLY A 272 -8.34 -27.20 -15.08
CA GLY A 272 -8.53 -28.64 -14.88
C GLY A 272 -9.50 -28.96 -13.75
N VAL A 273 -9.33 -28.31 -12.60
CA VAL A 273 -10.18 -28.52 -11.42
C VAL A 273 -11.59 -28.02 -11.65
N THR A 274 -11.78 -26.86 -12.28
CA THR A 274 -13.13 -26.36 -12.59
C THR A 274 -13.88 -27.28 -13.53
N ALA A 275 -13.22 -27.86 -14.54
CA ALA A 275 -13.82 -28.87 -15.42
C ALA A 275 -14.16 -30.17 -14.66
N SER A 276 -13.28 -30.60 -13.75
CA SER A 276 -13.43 -31.81 -12.92
C SER A 276 -14.58 -31.67 -11.90
N VAL A 277 -14.66 -30.51 -11.22
CA VAL A 277 -15.70 -30.14 -10.25
C VAL A 277 -17.05 -29.95 -10.94
N ALA A 278 -17.07 -29.30 -12.12
CA ALA A 278 -18.25 -29.21 -12.97
C ALA A 278 -18.75 -30.60 -13.42
N GLY A 279 -17.84 -31.49 -13.84
CA GLY A 279 -18.16 -32.87 -14.21
C GLY A 279 -18.77 -33.70 -13.08
N ARG A 280 -18.56 -33.31 -11.81
CA ARG A 280 -19.16 -33.91 -10.61
C ARG A 280 -20.46 -33.23 -10.16
N GLY A 281 -20.91 -32.18 -10.86
CA GLY A 281 -22.15 -31.46 -10.56
C GLY A 281 -22.04 -30.36 -9.50
N LEU A 282 -20.82 -30.00 -9.07
CA LEU A 282 -20.56 -29.06 -7.97
C LEU A 282 -20.30 -27.62 -8.47
N TYR A 283 -21.13 -27.16 -9.41
CA TYR A 283 -20.95 -25.88 -10.09
C TYR A 283 -20.94 -24.66 -9.15
N GLU A 284 -21.70 -24.74 -8.07
CA GLU A 284 -21.82 -23.70 -7.04
C GLU A 284 -20.51 -23.41 -6.29
N ASN A 285 -19.56 -24.35 -6.30
CA ASN A 285 -18.27 -24.22 -5.60
C ASN A 285 -17.16 -23.62 -6.49
N ILE A 286 -17.38 -23.52 -7.81
CA ILE A 286 -16.39 -23.00 -8.77
C ILE A 286 -15.95 -21.56 -8.46
N PRO A 287 -16.85 -20.62 -8.08
CA PRO A 287 -16.45 -19.27 -7.71
C PRO A 287 -15.50 -19.25 -6.49
N ALA A 288 -15.77 -20.08 -5.48
CA ALA A 288 -14.93 -20.15 -4.28
C ALA A 288 -13.51 -20.68 -4.57
N ILE A 289 -13.39 -21.65 -5.49
CA ILE A 289 -12.10 -22.18 -5.94
C ILE A 289 -11.33 -21.12 -6.76
N THR A 290 -12.04 -20.36 -7.59
CA THR A 290 -11.45 -19.29 -8.42
C THR A 290 -10.93 -18.15 -7.55
N ASP A 291 -11.70 -17.72 -6.56
CA ASP A 291 -11.29 -16.68 -5.60
C ASP A 291 -10.08 -17.12 -4.77
N PHE A 292 -10.01 -18.40 -4.40
CA PHE A 292 -8.86 -18.96 -3.71
C PHE A 292 -7.58 -18.84 -4.56
N ILE A 293 -7.65 -19.20 -5.84
CA ILE A 293 -6.50 -19.13 -6.76
C ILE A 293 -6.11 -17.68 -7.10
N HIS A 294 -7.06 -16.76 -7.23
CA HIS A 294 -6.75 -15.35 -7.40
C HIS A 294 -6.00 -14.78 -6.19
N LYS A 295 -6.40 -15.15 -4.96
CA LYS A 295 -5.65 -14.77 -3.75
C LYS A 295 -4.24 -15.36 -3.71
N LEU A 296 -4.05 -16.54 -4.29
CA LEU A 296 -2.76 -17.23 -4.37
C LEU A 296 -1.77 -16.56 -5.36
N THR A 297 -2.29 -15.88 -6.39
CA THR A 297 -1.49 -15.36 -7.53
C THR A 297 -1.23 -13.85 -7.49
N LEU A 298 -1.89 -13.12 -6.58
CA LEU A 298 -1.69 -11.69 -6.32
C LEU A 298 -0.38 -11.41 -5.56
#